data_AF-A0A933G033-F1
#
_entry.id   AF-A0A933G033-F1
#
_cell.length_a   1.000
_cell.length_b   1.000
_cell.length_c   1.000
_cell.angle_alpha   90.00
_cell.angle_beta   90.00
_cell.angle_gamma   90.00
#
_symmetry.space_group_name_H-M   'P 1'
#
loop_
_entity.id
_entity.type
_entity.pdbx_description
1 polymer ?
#
loop_
_entity_poly.entity_id
_entity_poly.type
_entity_poly.pdbx_seq_one_letter_code
_entity_poly.pdbx_strand_id
1 'polypeptide(L)'
;MIKHCLTVFVVLFVVVSLQSLASEIIKAKVRLQVEVDVACFLGDETVTYVEVYYGIPENAISYTMDSARYMGAVNMMLVVRNDSAVVAKKEWSVPHIIEDTAQLTKSQMMIGIETLGLPPGDYVLSLSAYDIHDRLRTDSLSFPLPIRNYAGGKETLSDIELCSSIQSSTNTSSIFYKNTFEMIPNPSRLYGIGLPILNYYLEVYSVASSSSQSSLLLRTTVTDAFGSEKFKKEKNKPRTLNSSVEVGTVNLSAFQAGTYQLQVSLVDAVTNSLMASTTKKFFVYRPDVSREKPPEAQGLDLASLEYVSMSKDELDKAFAQAQYIATDTERKQYEMLTDVKAKQKFLAEFWRRRDPDPQTPVNEYKEEYVRRLEFCSKNLGAGFREGWKTDRGRVYLVYGLYDEIERFPSSAESNPYEIWHYNSLQGGVIFVFVDRSGLGEYTLVHSTHRDELHETDWFRQYAQKIR
;
A
#
# COMPACT_ATOMS: atom_id res chain seq x y z
N MET A 1 -7.39 51.18 -73.02
CA MET A 1 -8.73 51.57 -72.51
C MET A 1 -9.15 50.47 -71.56
N ILE A 2 -9.08 50.55 -70.22
CA ILE A 2 -9.39 51.62 -69.23
C ILE A 2 -10.91 51.81 -69.01
N LYS A 3 -11.33 51.61 -67.74
CA LYS A 3 -12.64 51.86 -67.04
C LYS A 3 -13.53 50.61 -66.85
N HIS A 4 -14.19 50.38 -65.70
CA HIS A 4 -14.15 50.90 -64.29
C HIS A 4 -14.99 49.91 -63.43
N CYS A 5 -14.96 49.81 -62.09
CA CYS A 5 -14.23 50.42 -60.96
C CYS A 5 -13.69 49.27 -60.04
N LEU A 6 -12.97 49.39 -58.92
CA LEU A 6 -12.77 50.37 -57.82
C LEU A 6 -13.88 50.47 -56.74
N THR A 7 -13.75 49.68 -55.68
CA THR A 7 -14.00 50.14 -54.29
C THR A 7 -13.00 49.49 -53.34
N VAL A 8 -12.36 50.28 -52.48
CA VAL A 8 -11.43 49.85 -51.41
C VAL A 8 -11.93 50.48 -50.09
N PHE A 9 -11.50 49.94 -48.94
CA PHE A 9 -11.76 50.37 -47.56
C PHE A 9 -13.17 50.08 -46.99
N VAL A 10 -13.23 49.18 -46.00
CA VAL A 10 -13.18 49.56 -44.57
C VAL A 10 -12.32 48.54 -43.81
N VAL A 11 -11.47 49.04 -42.90
CA VAL A 11 -10.72 48.25 -41.89
C VAL A 11 -11.41 48.46 -40.54
N LEU A 12 -11.85 47.41 -39.83
CA LEU A 12 -11.75 47.20 -38.36
C LEU A 12 -12.58 45.98 -37.88
N PHE A 13 -12.03 45.21 -36.92
CA PHE A 13 -12.66 44.08 -36.19
C PHE A 13 -13.18 42.91 -37.06
N VAL A 14 -12.91 41.62 -36.76
CA VAL A 14 -12.60 40.97 -35.48
C VAL A 14 -11.35 40.10 -35.60
N VAL A 15 -10.47 40.20 -34.60
CA VAL A 15 -9.35 39.27 -34.36
C VAL A 15 -9.83 38.19 -33.38
N VAL A 16 -9.26 36.98 -33.49
CA VAL A 16 -9.46 35.81 -32.60
C VAL A 16 -10.80 35.06 -32.73
N SER A 17 -10.77 33.94 -33.46
CA SER A 17 -11.60 32.75 -33.19
C SER A 17 -10.86 31.44 -33.50
N LEU A 18 -9.53 31.44 -33.33
CA LEU A 18 -8.67 30.27 -33.53
C LEU A 18 -7.79 29.93 -32.31
N GLN A 19 -8.27 30.28 -31.11
CA GLN A 19 -7.69 29.84 -29.83
C GLN A 19 -8.79 29.61 -28.78
N SER A 20 -9.40 28.43 -28.80
CA SER A 20 -10.10 27.88 -27.62
C SER A 20 -9.98 26.35 -27.51
N LEU A 21 -8.93 25.77 -28.09
CA LEU A 21 -8.22 24.65 -27.44
C LEU A 21 -7.28 25.27 -26.40
N ALA A 22 -7.88 25.93 -25.41
CA ALA A 22 -7.19 26.26 -24.18
C ALA A 22 -6.83 24.91 -23.57
N SER A 23 -5.53 24.65 -23.45
CA SER A 23 -5.00 23.45 -22.85
C SER A 23 -5.67 23.21 -21.49
N GLU A 24 -6.47 22.15 -21.39
CA GLU A 24 -6.55 21.40 -20.14
C GLU A 24 -5.16 20.81 -19.90
N ILE A 25 -4.29 21.67 -19.36
CA ILE A 25 -3.19 21.21 -18.52
C ILE A 25 -3.90 20.38 -17.46
N ILE A 26 -3.71 19.06 -17.53
CA ILE A 26 -4.10 18.15 -16.47
C ILE A 26 -3.25 18.54 -15.27
N LYS A 27 -3.70 19.55 -14.52
CA LYS A 27 -3.26 19.78 -13.14
C LYS A 27 -3.57 18.47 -12.46
N ALA A 28 -2.53 17.75 -12.03
CA ALA A 28 -2.69 16.49 -11.33
C ALA A 28 -3.72 16.70 -10.22
N LYS A 29 -4.90 16.09 -10.37
CA LYS A 29 -6.01 16.29 -9.44
C LYS A 29 -5.51 15.83 -8.09
N VAL A 30 -5.45 16.74 -7.12
CA VAL A 30 -4.98 16.42 -5.77
C VAL A 30 -5.82 15.26 -5.28
N ARG A 31 -5.17 14.12 -5.02
CA ARG A 31 -5.84 12.91 -4.56
C ARG A 31 -6.11 13.06 -3.06
N LEU A 32 -7.26 12.57 -2.63
CA LEU A 32 -7.44 12.26 -1.22
C LEU A 32 -6.49 11.08 -0.91
N GLN A 33 -5.76 11.18 0.18
CA GLN A 33 -4.87 10.12 0.66
C GLN A 33 -5.05 10.07 2.17
N VAL A 34 -5.67 8.99 2.66
CA VAL A 34 -5.92 8.77 4.09
C VAL A 34 -4.83 7.87 4.63
N GLU A 35 -4.05 8.41 5.57
CA GLU A 35 -3.09 7.63 6.33
C GLU A 35 -3.79 6.88 7.45
N VAL A 36 -3.45 5.60 7.66
CA VAL A 36 -4.09 4.76 8.69
C VAL A 36 -3.09 3.93 9.47
N ASP A 37 -3.27 3.93 10.78
CA ASP A 37 -2.62 2.99 11.69
C ASP A 37 -3.62 2.39 12.68
N VAL A 38 -3.30 1.23 13.24
CA VAL A 38 -4.15 0.50 14.19
C VAL A 38 -3.32 -0.01 15.35
N ALA A 39 -3.91 0.01 16.55
CA ALA A 39 -3.39 -0.71 17.71
C ALA A 39 -4.53 -1.37 18.51
N CYS A 40 -4.28 -2.59 18.97
CA CYS A 40 -5.19 -3.35 19.82
C CYS A 40 -4.75 -3.28 21.29
N PHE A 41 -5.73 -3.11 22.19
CA PHE A 41 -5.59 -3.06 23.64
C PHE A 41 -6.58 -4.02 24.30
N LEU A 42 -6.28 -4.48 25.52
CA LEU A 42 -7.20 -5.29 26.31
C LEU A 42 -8.48 -4.48 26.59
N GLY A 43 -9.64 -5.02 26.18
CA GLY A 43 -10.95 -4.48 26.53
C GLY A 43 -11.55 -5.24 27.73
N ASP A 44 -12.73 -5.82 27.54
CA ASP A 44 -13.33 -6.75 28.51
C ASP A 44 -12.83 -8.20 28.30
N GLU A 45 -13.34 -9.16 29.08
CA GLU A 45 -12.91 -10.57 29.04
C GLU A 45 -13.17 -11.26 27.68
N THR A 46 -14.04 -10.70 26.84
CA THR A 46 -14.48 -11.26 25.57
C THR A 46 -14.16 -10.39 24.35
N VAL A 47 -13.84 -9.12 24.56
CA VAL A 47 -13.66 -8.11 23.51
C VAL A 47 -12.31 -7.43 23.63
N THR A 48 -11.55 -7.43 22.53
CA THR A 48 -10.38 -6.58 22.35
C THR A 48 -10.80 -5.20 21.87
N TYR A 49 -10.23 -4.17 22.45
CA TYR A 49 -10.44 -2.78 22.05
C TYR A 49 -9.46 -2.42 20.94
N VAL A 50 -9.99 -1.96 19.80
CA VAL A 50 -9.21 -1.63 18.60
C VAL A 50 -9.36 -0.14 18.33
N GLU A 51 -8.23 0.56 18.33
CA GLU A 51 -8.14 1.96 17.94
C GLU A 51 -7.63 2.06 16.51
N VAL A 52 -8.37 2.79 15.67
CA VAL A 52 -8.06 3.05 14.26
C VAL A 52 -7.76 4.53 14.13
N TYR A 53 -6.48 4.86 14.04
CA TYR A 53 -5.98 6.22 13.87
C TYR A 53 -5.99 6.56 12.39
N TYR A 54 -6.51 7.74 12.04
CA TYR A 54 -6.50 8.23 10.66
C TYR A 54 -5.95 9.65 10.57
N GLY A 55 -5.29 9.95 9.45
CA GLY A 55 -4.76 11.26 9.11
C GLY A 55 -5.17 11.63 7.69
N ILE A 56 -5.71 12.83 7.51
CA ILE A 56 -6.14 13.34 6.21
C ILE A 56 -5.47 14.69 5.94
N PRO A 57 -4.71 14.88 4.84
CA PRO A 57 -4.11 16.17 4.52
C PRO A 57 -5.18 17.26 4.31
N GLU A 58 -5.05 18.39 5.01
CA GLU A 58 -6.03 19.49 4.91
C GLU A 58 -6.10 20.05 3.47
N ASN A 59 -4.96 20.12 2.79
CA ASN A 59 -4.87 20.56 1.40
C ASN A 59 -5.41 19.55 0.37
N ALA A 60 -5.77 18.33 0.79
CA ALA A 60 -6.34 17.30 -0.08
C ALA A 60 -7.87 17.39 -0.19
N ILE A 61 -8.53 18.22 0.62
CA ILE A 61 -9.99 18.38 0.62
C ILE A 61 -10.43 19.70 -0.03
N SER A 62 -11.66 19.73 -0.51
CA SER A 62 -12.28 20.89 -1.13
C SER A 62 -13.02 21.70 -0.08
N TYR A 63 -12.96 23.02 -0.21
CA TYR A 63 -13.63 23.95 0.69
C TYR A 63 -14.66 24.77 -0.06
N THR A 64 -15.80 25.02 0.59
CA THR A 64 -16.81 25.99 0.16
C THR A 64 -16.94 27.09 1.20
N MET A 65 -17.24 28.31 0.77
CA MET A 65 -17.43 29.44 1.69
C MET A 65 -18.84 29.40 2.28
N ASP A 66 -18.94 29.34 3.60
CA ASP A 66 -20.18 29.52 4.36
C ASP A 66 -19.96 30.57 5.46
N SER A 67 -20.82 31.60 5.49
CA SER A 67 -20.94 32.54 6.62
C SER A 67 -19.59 33.12 7.09
N ALA A 68 -18.75 33.52 6.14
CA ALA A 68 -17.40 34.07 6.29
C ALA A 68 -16.29 33.10 6.75
N ARG A 69 -16.51 31.77 6.69
CA ARG A 69 -15.45 30.76 6.84
C ARG A 69 -15.49 29.75 5.71
N TYR A 70 -14.35 29.12 5.44
CA TYR A 70 -14.26 28.01 4.51
C TYR A 70 -14.51 26.70 5.25
N MET A 71 -15.46 25.90 4.74
CA MET A 71 -15.84 24.61 5.29
C MET A 71 -15.61 23.52 4.26
N GLY A 72 -15.03 22.40 4.71
CA GLY A 72 -14.89 21.17 3.96
C GLY A 72 -15.11 19.98 4.89
N ALA A 73 -15.27 18.78 4.34
CA ALA A 73 -15.32 17.56 5.13
C ALA A 73 -14.98 16.32 4.30
N VAL A 74 -14.60 15.25 4.98
CA VAL A 74 -14.48 13.91 4.40
C VAL A 74 -15.48 12.99 5.06
N ASN A 75 -16.32 12.33 4.28
CA ASN A 75 -17.13 11.22 4.77
C ASN A 75 -16.25 9.96 4.78
N MET A 76 -16.26 9.25 5.90
CA MET A 76 -15.44 8.09 6.18
C MET A 76 -16.35 6.89 6.42
N MET A 77 -16.07 5.76 5.78
CA MET A 77 -16.77 4.50 6.00
C MET A 77 -15.77 3.39 6.29
N LEU A 78 -15.91 2.77 7.45
CA LEU A 78 -15.12 1.65 7.92
C LEU A 78 -15.97 0.38 7.91
N VAL A 79 -15.44 -0.71 7.35
CA VAL A 79 -16.06 -2.04 7.33
C VAL A 79 -15.05 -3.06 7.80
N VAL A 80 -15.38 -3.82 8.85
CA VAL A 80 -14.61 -4.99 9.29
C VAL A 80 -15.32 -6.25 8.83
N ARG A 81 -14.55 -7.18 8.26
CA ARG A 81 -15.04 -8.49 7.81
C ARG A 81 -14.31 -9.64 8.49
N ASN A 82 -15.04 -10.71 8.77
CA ASN A 82 -14.49 -12.04 9.00
C ASN A 82 -14.94 -12.89 7.81
N ASP A 83 -13.98 -13.41 7.05
CA ASP A 83 -14.18 -13.93 5.69
C ASP A 83 -15.06 -12.99 4.84
N SER A 84 -16.29 -13.41 4.50
CA SER A 84 -17.26 -12.62 3.73
C SER A 84 -18.23 -11.81 4.61
N ALA A 85 -18.39 -12.16 5.88
CA ALA A 85 -19.40 -11.56 6.76
C ALA A 85 -18.95 -10.17 7.26
N VAL A 86 -19.84 -9.18 7.23
CA VAL A 86 -19.61 -7.89 7.91
C VAL A 86 -19.82 -8.11 9.40
N VAL A 87 -18.77 -7.86 10.21
CA VAL A 87 -18.85 -7.95 11.68
C VAL A 87 -18.97 -6.59 12.35
N ALA A 88 -18.46 -5.54 11.71
CA ALA A 88 -18.65 -4.16 12.14
C ALA A 88 -18.72 -3.22 10.93
N LYS A 89 -19.54 -2.17 11.03
CA LYS A 89 -19.57 -1.05 10.09
C LYS A 89 -19.70 0.26 10.87
N LYS A 90 -18.90 1.26 10.52
CA LYS A 90 -19.05 2.65 10.96
C LYS A 90 -19.07 3.59 9.76
N GLU A 91 -19.77 4.71 9.91
CA GLU A 91 -19.80 5.80 8.94
C GLU A 91 -19.85 7.12 9.71
N TRP A 92 -18.94 8.04 9.40
CA TRP A 92 -18.85 9.35 10.06
C TRP A 92 -18.38 10.43 9.09
N SER A 93 -18.43 11.69 9.53
CA SER A 93 -17.91 12.83 8.77
C SER A 93 -16.80 13.49 9.58
N VAL A 94 -15.71 13.84 8.94
CA VAL A 94 -14.57 14.59 9.51
C VAL A 94 -14.66 16.02 8.97
N PRO A 95 -15.29 16.96 9.70
CA PRO A 95 -15.42 18.34 9.27
C PRO A 95 -14.12 19.12 9.50
N HIS A 96 -13.88 20.10 8.63
CA HIS A 96 -12.78 21.05 8.75
C HIS A 96 -13.26 22.46 8.45
N ILE A 97 -12.83 23.42 9.27
CA ILE A 97 -13.25 24.82 9.18
C ILE A 97 -12.00 25.69 9.30
N ILE A 98 -11.75 26.51 8.29
CA ILE A 98 -10.63 27.47 8.25
C ILE A 98 -11.14 28.87 7.94
N GLU A 99 -10.42 29.87 8.42
CA GLU A 99 -10.73 31.27 8.13
C GLU A 99 -10.24 31.68 6.74
N ASP A 100 -9.10 31.15 6.30
CA ASP A 100 -8.52 31.44 4.99
C ASP A 100 -7.81 30.20 4.40
N THR A 101 -8.18 29.82 3.17
CA THR A 101 -7.52 28.78 2.37
C THR A 101 -6.02 29.01 2.14
N ALA A 102 -5.51 30.24 2.24
CA ALA A 102 -4.08 30.53 2.14
C ALA A 102 -3.26 29.99 3.33
N GLN A 103 -3.92 29.61 4.43
CA GLN A 103 -3.27 28.99 5.60
C GLN A 103 -2.97 27.49 5.38
N LEU A 104 -3.52 26.85 4.34
CA LEU A 104 -3.35 25.42 4.07
C LEU A 104 -1.92 25.09 3.65
N THR A 105 -1.16 24.46 4.56
CA THR A 105 0.17 23.92 4.24
C THR A 105 0.08 22.46 3.79
N LYS A 106 1.09 21.97 3.06
CA LYS A 106 1.19 20.56 2.64
C LYS A 106 1.43 19.56 3.77
N SER A 107 1.63 20.04 5.00
CA SER A 107 2.06 19.25 6.16
C SER A 107 1.03 19.19 7.28
N GLN A 108 -0.10 19.90 7.17
CA GLN A 108 -1.17 19.83 8.15
C GLN A 108 -2.11 18.68 7.84
N MET A 109 -2.46 17.94 8.90
CA MET A 109 -3.24 16.72 8.85
C MET A 109 -4.40 16.82 9.84
N MET A 110 -5.60 16.52 9.36
CA MET A 110 -6.76 16.24 10.20
C MET A 110 -6.57 14.85 10.81
N ILE A 111 -6.06 14.81 12.03
CA ILE A 111 -5.87 13.57 12.79
C ILE A 111 -7.15 13.23 13.54
N GLY A 112 -7.53 11.96 13.57
CA GLY A 112 -8.64 11.46 14.37
C GLY A 112 -8.49 9.99 14.74
N ILE A 113 -9.39 9.52 15.60
CA ILE A 113 -9.42 8.15 16.11
C ILE A 113 -10.85 7.62 15.99
N GLU A 114 -11.01 6.39 15.52
CA GLU A 114 -12.24 5.62 15.63
C GLU A 114 -11.99 4.30 16.37
N THR A 115 -12.99 3.85 17.13
CA THR A 115 -12.80 2.80 18.14
C THR A 115 -13.79 1.65 17.94
N LEU A 116 -13.34 0.41 18.10
CA LEU A 116 -14.14 -0.79 17.83
C LEU A 116 -13.90 -1.82 18.94
N GLY A 117 -14.95 -2.56 19.30
CA GLY A 117 -14.82 -3.79 20.07
C GLY A 117 -14.92 -4.99 19.14
N LEU A 118 -13.88 -5.82 19.09
CA LEU A 118 -13.87 -7.08 18.32
C LEU A 118 -13.43 -8.24 19.21
N PRO A 119 -14.07 -9.42 19.15
CA PRO A 119 -13.55 -10.61 19.81
C PRO A 119 -12.25 -11.10 19.12
N PRO A 120 -11.45 -11.95 19.78
CA PRO A 120 -10.24 -12.51 19.17
C PRO A 120 -10.55 -13.33 17.91
N GLY A 121 -9.74 -13.13 16.86
CA GLY A 121 -9.92 -13.76 15.55
C GLY A 121 -9.23 -12.98 14.43
N ASP A 122 -9.26 -13.55 13.22
CA ASP A 122 -8.69 -12.93 12.03
C ASP A 122 -9.77 -12.14 11.26
N TYR A 123 -9.46 -10.89 10.93
CA TYR A 123 -10.36 -9.99 10.21
C TYR A 123 -9.66 -9.27 9.06
N VAL A 124 -10.44 -8.61 8.21
CA VAL A 124 -9.97 -7.60 7.26
C VAL A 124 -10.69 -6.29 7.57
N LEU A 125 -9.92 -5.23 7.79
CA LEU A 125 -10.45 -3.87 7.91
C LEU A 125 -10.34 -3.19 6.54
N SER A 126 -11.46 -2.67 6.04
CA SER A 126 -11.49 -1.81 4.86
C SER A 126 -11.98 -0.42 5.28
N LEU A 127 -11.23 0.60 4.89
CA LEU A 127 -11.63 2.00 5.03
C LEU A 127 -11.82 2.59 3.62
N SER A 128 -12.85 3.41 3.47
CA SER A 128 -13.09 4.20 2.28
C SER A 128 -13.50 5.62 2.69
N ALA A 129 -13.07 6.60 1.91
CA ALA A 129 -13.21 8.01 2.25
C ALA A 129 -13.55 8.82 1.00
N TYR A 130 -14.41 9.84 1.10
CA TYR A 130 -14.64 10.77 -0.01
C TYR A 130 -14.89 12.21 0.47
N ASP A 131 -14.43 13.17 -0.32
CA ASP A 131 -14.66 14.61 -0.14
C ASP A 131 -16.15 14.94 -0.39
N ILE A 132 -16.80 15.62 0.57
CA ILE A 132 -18.24 15.91 0.48
C ILE A 132 -18.62 16.85 -0.67
N HIS A 133 -17.67 17.65 -1.16
CA HIS A 133 -17.85 18.62 -2.25
C HIS A 133 -17.30 18.12 -3.60
N ASP A 134 -16.45 17.09 -3.60
CA ASP A 134 -15.91 16.43 -4.80
C ASP A 134 -15.89 14.91 -4.61
N ARG A 135 -17.03 14.23 -4.79
CA ARG A 135 -17.16 12.76 -4.58
C ARG A 135 -16.26 11.91 -5.48
N LEU A 136 -15.68 12.48 -6.54
CA LEU A 136 -14.67 11.81 -7.37
C LEU A 136 -13.26 11.88 -6.75
N ARG A 137 -13.08 12.65 -5.67
CA ARG A 137 -11.89 12.63 -4.84
C ARG A 137 -12.16 11.71 -3.65
N THR A 138 -11.73 10.47 -3.83
CA THR A 138 -11.96 9.35 -2.94
C THR A 138 -10.65 8.62 -2.68
N ASP A 139 -10.59 7.89 -1.58
CA ASP A 139 -9.52 6.96 -1.26
C ASP A 139 -10.11 5.68 -0.65
N SER A 140 -9.43 4.55 -0.80
CA SER A 140 -9.80 3.32 -0.11
C SER A 140 -8.61 2.38 0.06
N LEU A 141 -8.54 1.81 1.26
CA LEU A 141 -7.47 0.94 1.73
C LEU A 141 -8.06 -0.25 2.48
N SER A 142 -7.41 -1.40 2.38
CA SER A 142 -7.85 -2.64 3.02
C SER A 142 -6.64 -3.43 3.50
N PHE A 143 -6.67 -3.89 4.74
CA PHE A 143 -5.55 -4.64 5.34
C PHE A 143 -6.02 -5.71 6.35
N PRO A 144 -5.23 -6.78 6.55
CA PRO A 144 -5.50 -7.78 7.58
C PRO A 144 -5.44 -7.17 8.99
N LEU A 145 -6.41 -7.54 9.82
CA LEU A 145 -6.56 -7.12 11.21
C LEU A 145 -6.66 -8.37 12.11
N PRO A 146 -5.54 -8.99 12.49
CA PRO A 146 -5.54 -10.11 13.43
C PRO A 146 -5.73 -9.61 14.87
N ILE A 147 -6.82 -9.99 15.52
CA ILE A 147 -7.17 -9.60 16.88
C ILE A 147 -6.69 -10.70 17.85
N ARG A 148 -5.70 -10.35 18.69
CA ARG A 148 -5.10 -11.27 19.66
C ARG A 148 -6.03 -11.50 20.86
N ASN A 149 -5.97 -12.69 21.45
CA ASN A 149 -6.58 -12.93 22.74
C ASN A 149 -5.62 -12.49 23.86
N TYR A 150 -6.07 -11.53 24.68
CA TYR A 150 -5.34 -11.06 25.87
C TYR A 150 -5.73 -11.82 27.15
N ALA A 151 -6.81 -12.61 27.13
CA ALA A 151 -7.20 -13.46 28.25
C ALA A 151 -6.28 -14.68 28.37
N GLY A 152 -5.88 -15.01 29.61
CA GLY A 152 -5.02 -16.17 29.88
C GLY A 152 -4.05 -16.04 31.05
N GLY A 153 -3.98 -14.88 31.71
CA GLY A 153 -3.22 -14.67 32.95
C GLY A 153 -1.69 -14.75 32.82
N LYS A 154 -1.17 -14.81 31.60
CA LYS A 154 0.26 -14.71 31.28
C LYS A 154 0.62 -13.26 30.98
N GLU A 155 1.85 -12.87 31.30
CA GLU A 155 2.37 -11.55 30.97
C GLU A 155 2.28 -11.29 29.46
N THR A 156 1.68 -10.16 29.08
CA THR A 156 1.47 -9.80 27.66
C THR A 156 1.50 -8.29 27.45
N LEU A 157 1.61 -7.86 26.20
CA LEU A 157 1.77 -6.47 25.77
C LEU A 157 0.68 -6.14 24.74
N SER A 158 0.11 -4.94 24.81
CA SER A 158 -0.74 -4.40 23.74
C SER A 158 0.06 -4.24 22.43
N ASP A 159 -0.61 -3.83 21.35
CA ASP A 159 0.11 -3.24 20.23
C ASP A 159 0.73 -1.88 20.63
N ILE A 160 1.68 -1.42 19.83
CA ILE A 160 2.31 -0.11 20.00
C ILE A 160 1.52 0.94 19.21
N GLU A 161 1.07 1.96 19.93
CA GLU A 161 0.56 3.21 19.37
C GLU A 161 1.76 4.16 19.15
N LEU A 162 1.90 4.66 17.92
CA LEU A 162 2.94 5.63 17.55
C LEU A 162 2.35 7.03 17.54
N CYS A 163 3.01 7.96 18.20
CA CYS A 163 2.51 9.32 18.40
C CYS A 163 3.47 10.37 17.86
N SER A 164 2.92 11.48 17.38
CA SER A 164 3.65 12.71 17.09
C SER A 164 3.92 13.49 18.39
N SER A 165 3.00 13.45 19.34
CA SER A 165 3.12 14.06 20.68
C SER A 165 2.44 13.20 21.74
N ILE A 166 3.05 13.09 22.93
CA ILE A 166 2.46 12.52 24.15
C ILE A 166 2.75 13.50 25.28
N GLN A 167 1.72 13.97 25.98
CA GLN A 167 1.84 14.91 27.10
C GLN A 167 0.92 14.48 28.24
N SER A 168 1.30 14.69 29.50
CA SER A 168 0.39 14.46 30.62
C SER A 168 -0.75 15.48 30.57
N SER A 169 -1.99 15.01 30.71
CA SER A 169 -3.20 15.83 30.60
C SER A 169 -4.25 15.36 31.61
N THR A 170 -5.19 16.25 31.92
CA THR A 170 -6.41 15.95 32.68
C THR A 170 -7.67 16.20 31.85
N ASN A 171 -7.51 16.53 30.55
CA ASN A 171 -8.60 16.85 29.65
C ASN A 171 -9.34 15.60 29.16
N THR A 172 -10.17 15.01 30.02
CA THR A 172 -11.00 13.83 29.69
C THR A 172 -12.04 14.06 28.59
N SER A 173 -12.16 15.28 28.05
CA SER A 173 -13.04 15.62 26.92
C SER A 173 -12.34 15.55 25.56
N SER A 174 -11.01 15.46 25.52
CA SER A 174 -10.25 15.29 24.28
C SER A 174 -10.42 13.88 23.73
N ILE A 175 -10.63 13.75 22.42
CA ILE A 175 -10.63 12.43 21.73
C ILE A 175 -9.26 11.73 21.78
N PHE A 176 -8.22 12.50 22.14
CA PHE A 176 -6.83 12.05 22.29
C PHE A 176 -6.46 11.75 23.76
N TYR A 177 -7.41 11.87 24.70
CA TYR A 177 -7.17 11.60 26.11
C TYR A 177 -7.22 10.09 26.41
N LYS A 178 -6.15 9.57 26.99
CA LYS A 178 -6.03 8.15 27.35
C LYS A 178 -5.07 7.98 28.52
N ASN A 179 -5.55 7.35 29.59
CA ASN A 179 -4.75 6.99 30.78
C ASN A 179 -3.84 8.11 31.34
N THR A 180 -4.41 9.31 31.59
CA THR A 180 -3.73 10.54 32.07
C THR A 180 -2.75 11.21 31.08
N PHE A 181 -2.76 10.78 29.83
CA PHE A 181 -2.04 11.44 28.74
C PHE A 181 -3.03 11.99 27.70
N GLU A 182 -2.57 12.99 26.96
CA GLU A 182 -3.15 13.43 25.70
C GLU A 182 -2.13 13.12 24.60
N MET A 183 -2.57 12.31 23.63
CA MET A 183 -1.69 11.61 22.69
C MET A 183 -2.17 11.82 21.27
N ILE A 184 -1.39 12.55 20.49
CA ILE A 184 -1.69 12.78 19.08
C ILE A 184 -1.02 11.65 18.29
N PRO A 185 -1.79 10.70 17.71
CA PRO A 185 -1.20 9.58 16.99
C PRO A 185 -0.46 10.04 15.73
N ASN A 186 0.34 9.15 15.14
CA ASN A 186 1.02 9.37 13.87
C ASN A 186 0.64 8.27 12.85
N PRO A 187 -0.53 8.38 12.17
CA PRO A 187 -1.04 7.37 11.25
C PRO A 187 -0.08 7.06 10.08
N SER A 188 0.65 8.06 9.58
CA SER A 188 1.71 7.89 8.57
C SER A 188 2.81 6.90 8.99
N ARG A 189 3.08 6.81 10.30
CA ARG A 189 4.29 6.19 10.91
C ARG A 189 5.58 6.75 10.32
N LEU A 190 5.53 7.94 9.72
CA LEU A 190 6.61 8.65 9.07
C LEU A 190 7.20 9.68 10.04
N TYR A 191 8.52 9.69 10.09
CA TYR A 191 9.34 10.60 10.90
C TYR A 191 10.37 11.28 10.02
N GLY A 192 10.92 12.41 10.44
CA GLY A 192 11.82 13.17 9.57
C GLY A 192 12.43 14.39 10.23
N ILE A 193 12.80 15.39 9.43
CA ILE A 193 13.41 16.63 9.96
C ILE A 193 12.37 17.43 10.77
N GLY A 194 11.13 17.53 10.28
CA GLY A 194 10.02 18.17 11.00
C GLY A 194 9.42 17.36 12.16
N LEU A 195 9.67 16.05 12.21
CA LEU A 195 9.24 15.17 13.31
C LEU A 195 10.38 14.21 13.70
N PRO A 196 11.40 14.67 14.44
CA PRO A 196 12.62 13.90 14.73
C PRO A 196 12.53 13.05 16.00
N ILE A 197 11.41 13.11 16.74
CA ILE A 197 11.20 12.32 17.96
C ILE A 197 10.05 11.36 17.71
N LEU A 198 10.31 10.06 17.84
CA LEU A 198 9.27 9.06 17.92
C LEU A 198 8.82 8.95 19.36
N ASN A 199 7.56 9.27 19.61
CA ASN A 199 6.87 8.98 20.86
C ASN A 199 6.06 7.70 20.67
N TYR A 200 5.99 6.84 21.68
CA TYR A 200 5.21 5.61 21.62
C TYR A 200 4.51 5.31 22.94
N TYR A 201 3.39 4.62 22.83
CA TYR A 201 2.54 4.16 23.93
C TYR A 201 2.25 2.66 23.78
N LEU A 202 2.23 1.94 24.90
CA LEU A 202 1.66 0.61 25.01
C LEU A 202 1.20 0.34 26.46
N GLU A 203 0.47 -0.75 26.64
CA GLU A 203 0.07 -1.29 27.94
C GLU A 203 0.72 -2.66 28.18
N VAL A 204 1.03 -2.94 29.45
CA VAL A 204 1.64 -4.18 29.93
C VAL A 204 0.67 -4.84 30.91
N TYR A 205 0.29 -6.09 30.65
CA TYR A 205 -0.77 -6.81 31.36
C TYR A 205 -0.26 -8.05 32.10
N SER A 206 -1.06 -8.50 33.09
CA SER A 206 -0.83 -9.67 33.95
C SER A 206 0.55 -9.72 34.63
N VAL A 207 1.08 -8.55 35.03
CA VAL A 207 2.48 -8.42 35.50
C VAL A 207 2.67 -8.83 36.97
N ALA A 208 1.65 -8.69 37.81
CA ALA A 208 1.75 -9.10 39.21
C ALA A 208 1.58 -10.62 39.34
N SER A 209 2.59 -11.26 39.94
CA SER A 209 2.60 -12.68 40.24
C SER A 209 3.00 -12.89 41.69
N SER A 210 2.29 -13.77 42.40
CA SER A 210 2.64 -14.21 43.76
C SER A 210 3.70 -15.31 43.79
N SER A 211 4.10 -15.86 42.63
CA SER A 211 4.93 -17.07 42.54
C SER A 211 6.33 -16.86 41.95
N SER A 212 6.60 -15.76 41.23
CA SER A 212 7.91 -15.48 40.63
C SER A 212 8.70 -14.42 41.43
N GLN A 213 9.84 -14.81 42.02
CA GLN A 213 10.76 -13.87 42.67
C GLN A 213 11.61 -13.05 41.70
N SER A 214 11.63 -13.38 40.41
CA SER A 214 12.41 -12.66 39.40
C SER A 214 11.78 -11.30 39.05
N SER A 215 12.63 -10.27 39.02
CA SER A 215 12.30 -8.99 38.43
C SER A 215 12.16 -9.11 36.91
N LEU A 216 11.44 -8.17 36.30
CA LEU A 216 11.28 -8.08 34.86
C LEU A 216 12.05 -6.88 34.30
N LEU A 217 12.47 -6.97 33.05
CA LEU A 217 12.99 -5.86 32.27
C LEU A 217 12.05 -5.60 31.09
N LEU A 218 11.70 -4.34 30.86
CA LEU A 218 11.15 -3.89 29.59
C LEU A 218 12.31 -3.43 28.70
N ARG A 219 12.55 -4.16 27.61
CA ARG A 219 13.56 -3.89 26.59
C ARG A 219 12.89 -3.25 25.38
N THR A 220 13.24 -2.00 25.10
CA THR A 220 12.90 -1.31 23.85
C THR A 220 14.11 -1.37 22.92
N THR A 221 13.89 -1.80 21.68
CA THR A 221 14.90 -1.87 20.63
C THR A 221 14.37 -1.26 19.35
N VAL A 222 15.23 -0.55 18.61
CA VAL A 222 14.95 -0.16 17.22
C VAL A 222 15.98 -0.79 16.31
N THR A 223 15.51 -1.54 15.33
CA THR A 223 16.32 -2.12 14.25
C THR A 223 16.01 -1.46 12.93
N ASP A 224 17.00 -1.39 12.04
CA ASP A 224 16.76 -1.04 10.63
C ASP A 224 16.23 -2.24 9.82
N ALA A 225 15.94 -2.02 8.53
CA ALA A 225 15.50 -3.06 7.61
C ALA A 225 16.46 -4.26 7.47
N PHE A 226 17.73 -4.14 7.89
CA PHE A 226 18.73 -5.21 7.88
C PHE A 226 18.81 -5.96 9.22
N GLY A 227 18.00 -5.58 10.21
CA GLY A 227 18.06 -6.12 11.56
C GLY A 227 19.18 -5.53 12.43
N SER A 228 19.90 -4.50 11.96
CA SER A 228 20.93 -3.83 12.76
C SER A 228 20.29 -2.94 13.81
N GLU A 229 20.57 -3.24 15.08
CA GLU A 229 20.17 -2.41 16.23
C GLU A 229 20.77 -1.00 16.11
N LYS A 230 19.91 0.02 16.12
CA LYS A 230 20.28 1.45 16.16
C LYS A 230 20.01 2.10 17.49
N PHE A 231 19.11 1.53 18.28
CA PHE A 231 18.76 2.00 19.61
C PHE A 231 18.36 0.81 20.48
N LYS A 232 18.81 0.85 21.74
CA LYS A 232 18.38 -0.08 22.78
C LYS A 232 18.27 0.64 24.10
N LYS A 233 17.20 0.35 24.84
CA LYS A 233 16.97 0.84 26.20
C LYS A 233 16.31 -0.27 27.02
N GLU A 234 16.82 -0.49 28.21
CA GLU A 234 16.22 -1.42 29.18
C GLU A 234 15.79 -0.64 30.43
N LYS A 235 14.67 -1.03 31.03
CA LYS A 235 14.22 -0.53 32.34
C LYS A 235 13.65 -1.65 33.19
N ASN A 236 13.87 -1.58 34.50
CA ASN A 236 13.20 -2.46 35.45
C ASN A 236 11.68 -2.28 35.38
N LYS A 237 10.94 -3.38 35.33
CA LYS A 237 9.49 -3.44 35.35
C LYS A 237 9.02 -4.10 36.65
N PRO A 238 8.58 -3.33 37.66
CA PRO A 238 8.08 -3.90 38.91
C PRO A 238 6.81 -4.73 38.69
N ARG A 239 6.71 -5.87 39.37
CA ARG A 239 5.52 -6.76 39.40
C ARG A 239 4.45 -6.29 40.41
N THR A 240 4.34 -4.98 40.64
CA THR A 240 3.49 -4.40 41.70
C THR A 240 2.03 -4.17 41.29
N LEU A 241 1.74 -4.13 39.99
CA LEU A 241 0.41 -3.89 39.43
C LEU A 241 0.07 -4.98 38.40
N ASN A 242 -1.21 -5.35 38.30
CA ASN A 242 -1.67 -6.30 37.28
C ASN A 242 -1.55 -5.72 35.87
N SER A 243 -1.89 -4.43 35.69
CA SER A 243 -1.76 -3.70 34.44
C SER A 243 -1.00 -2.39 34.67
N SER A 244 -0.36 -1.89 33.62
CA SER A 244 0.39 -0.63 33.69
C SER A 244 0.70 -0.07 32.30
N VAL A 245 0.68 1.25 32.20
CA VAL A 245 1.01 2.00 30.98
C VAL A 245 2.52 2.15 30.82
N GLU A 246 2.99 2.14 29.57
CA GLU A 246 4.36 2.47 29.22
C GLU A 246 4.44 3.46 28.06
N VAL A 247 4.87 4.68 28.37
CA VAL A 247 5.27 5.70 27.40
C VAL A 247 6.79 5.64 27.21
N GLY A 248 7.25 5.87 25.99
CA GLY A 248 8.67 6.04 25.70
C GLY A 248 8.94 6.92 24.49
N THR A 249 10.20 7.30 24.34
CA THR A 249 10.67 8.16 23.27
C THR A 249 11.97 7.64 22.67
N VAL A 250 12.13 7.82 21.36
CA VAL A 250 13.37 7.56 20.62
C VAL A 250 13.71 8.82 19.83
N ASN A 251 14.91 9.36 20.04
CA ASN A 251 15.42 10.47 19.25
C ASN A 251 15.92 9.92 17.91
N LEU A 252 15.22 10.25 16.83
CA LEU A 252 15.52 9.79 15.49
C LEU A 252 16.44 10.75 14.72
N SER A 253 16.89 11.88 15.27
CA SER A 253 17.73 12.86 14.53
C SER A 253 18.98 12.27 13.88
N ALA A 254 19.63 11.30 14.52
CA ALA A 254 20.80 10.60 14.00
C ALA A 254 20.47 9.44 13.03
N PHE A 255 19.19 9.07 12.88
CA PHE A 255 18.76 8.00 11.99
C PHE A 255 18.75 8.49 10.54
N GLN A 256 19.28 7.63 9.67
CA GLN A 256 19.26 7.80 8.22
C GLN A 256 17.83 7.58 7.68
N ALA A 257 17.59 7.99 6.43
CA ALA A 257 16.31 7.69 5.79
C ALA A 257 16.17 6.18 5.53
N GLY A 258 15.00 5.61 5.76
CA GLY A 258 14.75 4.18 5.61
C GLY A 258 13.62 3.64 6.49
N THR A 259 13.40 2.32 6.42
CA THR A 259 12.42 1.59 7.24
C THR A 259 13.06 1.04 8.50
N TYR A 260 12.33 1.15 9.61
CA TYR A 260 12.75 0.70 10.93
C TYR A 260 11.63 -0.09 11.62
N GLN A 261 12.01 -0.90 12.61
CA GLN A 261 11.07 -1.60 13.49
C GLN A 261 11.36 -1.19 14.93
N LEU A 262 10.34 -0.67 15.63
CA LEU A 262 10.34 -0.52 17.07
C LEU A 262 9.80 -1.81 17.68
N GLN A 263 10.61 -2.50 18.46
CA GLN A 263 10.22 -3.68 19.22
C GLN A 263 10.27 -3.35 20.72
N VAL A 264 9.21 -3.71 21.44
CA VAL A 264 9.15 -3.67 22.90
C VAL A 264 8.94 -5.10 23.40
N SER A 265 9.83 -5.54 24.28
CA SER A 265 9.86 -6.90 24.82
C SER A 265 9.88 -6.88 26.34
N LEU A 266 9.12 -7.77 26.95
CA LEU A 266 9.19 -8.08 28.37
C LEU A 266 10.05 -9.33 28.54
N VAL A 267 11.13 -9.21 29.32
CA VAL A 267 12.07 -10.31 29.57
C VAL A 267 12.27 -10.51 31.07
N ASP A 268 12.51 -11.76 31.47
CA ASP A 268 12.92 -12.09 32.83
C ASP A 268 14.34 -11.55 33.10
N ALA A 269 14.53 -10.79 34.18
CA ALA A 269 15.79 -10.09 34.44
C ALA A 269 16.95 -11.00 34.85
N VAL A 270 16.68 -12.25 35.24
CA VAL A 270 17.69 -13.20 35.74
C VAL A 270 18.10 -14.17 34.63
N THR A 271 17.12 -14.73 33.93
CA THR A 271 17.32 -15.70 32.85
C THR A 271 17.48 -15.06 31.47
N ASN A 272 17.14 -13.78 31.33
CA ASN A 272 17.04 -13.05 30.05
C ASN A 272 16.08 -13.72 29.04
N SER A 273 15.16 -14.56 29.51
CA SER A 273 14.16 -15.24 28.68
C SER A 273 13.07 -14.27 28.23
N LEU A 274 12.67 -14.37 26.96
CA LEU A 274 11.59 -13.58 26.39
C LEU A 274 10.23 -14.10 26.88
N MET A 275 9.44 -13.21 27.49
CA MET A 275 8.10 -13.55 27.99
C MET A 275 7.00 -13.07 27.04
N ALA A 276 7.11 -11.81 26.59
CA ALA A 276 6.20 -11.21 25.63
C ALA A 276 6.95 -10.22 24.73
N SER A 277 6.47 -10.02 23.51
CA SER A 277 6.99 -9.00 22.59
C SER A 277 5.90 -8.43 21.71
N THR A 278 6.02 -7.16 21.39
CA THR A 278 5.20 -6.44 20.40
C THR A 278 6.11 -5.60 19.51
N THR A 279 5.75 -5.41 18.24
CA THR A 279 6.61 -4.78 17.23
C THR A 279 5.80 -3.91 16.28
N LYS A 280 6.34 -2.75 15.92
CA LYS A 280 5.70 -1.78 15.02
C LYS A 280 6.71 -1.23 14.01
N LYS A 281 6.35 -1.28 12.73
CA LYS A 281 7.14 -0.70 11.62
C LYS A 281 6.89 0.81 11.54
N PHE A 282 7.95 1.58 11.30
CA PHE A 282 7.91 3.01 11.03
C PHE A 282 8.98 3.41 9.99
N PHE A 283 8.93 4.65 9.51
CA PHE A 283 9.78 5.15 8.43
C PHE A 283 10.47 6.46 8.83
N VAL A 284 11.68 6.70 8.34
CA VAL A 284 12.41 7.97 8.48
C VAL A 284 12.67 8.56 7.10
N TYR A 285 12.39 9.85 6.92
CA TYR A 285 12.58 10.61 5.69
C TYR A 285 13.43 11.87 5.90
N ARG A 286 14.34 12.13 4.96
CA ARG A 286 15.33 13.23 5.00
C ARG A 286 15.45 13.89 3.61
N PRO A 287 14.72 14.97 3.32
CA PRO A 287 14.82 15.65 2.01
C PRO A 287 16.11 16.47 1.87
N ASP A 288 16.57 17.11 2.96
CA ASP A 288 17.65 18.12 2.92
C ASP A 288 19.06 17.53 2.98
N VAL A 289 19.19 16.21 3.13
CA VAL A 289 20.47 15.54 2.90
C VAL A 289 20.67 15.50 1.39
N SER A 290 21.23 16.59 0.85
CA SER A 290 21.85 16.62 -0.46
C SER A 290 22.67 15.34 -0.60
N ARG A 291 22.31 14.47 -1.56
CA ARG A 291 22.87 13.13 -1.68
C ARG A 291 24.39 13.20 -1.64
N GLU A 292 24.97 12.96 -0.46
CA GLU A 292 26.35 12.48 -0.39
C GLU A 292 26.33 11.27 -1.30
N LYS A 293 27.17 11.29 -2.35
CA LYS A 293 27.39 10.10 -3.16
C LYS A 293 27.64 8.97 -2.16
N PRO A 294 26.85 7.88 -2.17
CA PRO A 294 27.15 6.75 -1.32
C PRO A 294 28.63 6.41 -1.54
N PRO A 295 29.45 6.31 -0.47
CA PRO A 295 30.85 5.92 -0.63
C PRO A 295 30.86 4.64 -1.46
N GLU A 296 31.62 4.61 -2.56
CA GLU A 296 31.43 3.67 -3.67
C GLU A 296 31.28 2.23 -3.17
N ALA A 297 30.01 1.82 -3.03
CA ALA A 297 29.70 0.68 -2.21
C ALA A 297 29.88 -0.58 -3.05
N GLN A 298 30.99 -1.28 -2.78
CA GLN A 298 31.03 -2.73 -2.85
C GLN A 298 30.07 -3.31 -1.78
N GLY A 299 28.77 -3.07 -1.94
CA GLY A 299 27.73 -3.26 -0.94
C GLY A 299 26.34 -3.13 -1.56
N LEU A 300 25.40 -3.95 -1.09
CA LEU A 300 24.18 -4.28 -1.84
C LEU A 300 23.09 -3.19 -1.79
N ASP A 301 22.35 -3.07 -2.89
CA ASP A 301 21.20 -2.18 -3.10
C ASP A 301 20.01 -2.61 -2.22
N LEU A 302 19.23 -1.68 -1.64
CA LEU A 302 18.04 -2.04 -0.85
C LEU A 302 17.00 -2.79 -1.69
N ALA A 303 16.84 -2.43 -2.97
CA ALA A 303 15.96 -3.18 -3.87
C ALA A 303 16.52 -4.59 -4.20
N SER A 304 17.81 -4.84 -3.91
CA SER A 304 18.40 -6.18 -4.03
C SER A 304 18.20 -7.05 -2.80
N LEU A 305 17.84 -6.51 -1.63
CA LEU A 305 17.65 -7.27 -0.38
C LEU A 305 16.63 -8.38 -0.48
N GLU A 306 15.52 -8.14 -1.18
CA GLU A 306 14.52 -9.16 -1.51
C GLU A 306 15.11 -10.36 -2.26
N TYR A 307 16.15 -10.10 -3.05
CA TYR A 307 16.86 -11.06 -3.88
C TYR A 307 18.13 -11.63 -3.20
N VAL A 308 18.60 -11.07 -2.07
CA VAL A 308 19.89 -11.45 -1.43
C VAL A 308 19.91 -12.90 -0.96
N SER A 309 18.81 -13.38 -0.38
CA SER A 309 18.65 -14.75 0.09
C SER A 309 18.33 -15.74 -1.02
N MET A 310 18.00 -15.27 -2.23
CA MET A 310 17.59 -16.12 -3.34
C MET A 310 18.80 -16.74 -4.03
N SER A 311 18.74 -18.06 -4.22
CA SER A 311 19.66 -18.82 -5.04
C SER A 311 19.60 -18.41 -6.52
N LYS A 312 20.59 -18.83 -7.31
CA LYS A 312 20.61 -18.57 -8.75
C LYS A 312 19.31 -19.00 -9.45
N ASP A 313 18.82 -20.19 -9.13
CA ASP A 313 17.62 -20.77 -9.76
C ASP A 313 16.34 -20.03 -9.36
N GLU A 314 16.27 -19.51 -8.13
CA GLU A 314 15.16 -18.67 -7.67
C GLU A 314 15.17 -17.29 -8.34
N LEU A 315 16.35 -16.68 -8.53
CA LEU A 315 16.51 -15.44 -9.29
C LEU A 315 16.12 -15.65 -10.76
N ASP A 316 16.58 -16.74 -11.37
CA ASP A 316 16.26 -17.11 -12.74
C ASP A 316 14.76 -17.38 -12.92
N LYS A 317 14.11 -18.03 -11.94
CA LYS A 317 12.64 -18.16 -11.90
C LYS A 317 11.93 -16.82 -11.77
N ALA A 318 12.38 -15.94 -10.88
CA ALA A 318 11.79 -14.63 -10.68
C ALA A 318 11.88 -13.74 -11.93
N PHE A 319 13.03 -13.74 -12.61
CA PHE A 319 13.13 -13.04 -13.90
C PHE A 319 12.28 -13.73 -14.98
N ALA A 320 12.27 -15.07 -15.07
CA ALA A 320 11.45 -15.78 -16.04
C ALA A 320 9.94 -15.49 -15.88
N GLN A 321 9.47 -15.20 -14.67
CA GLN A 321 8.10 -14.75 -14.39
C GLN A 321 7.86 -13.28 -14.76
N ALA A 322 8.89 -12.43 -14.63
CA ALA A 322 8.84 -10.99 -14.93
C ALA A 322 9.16 -10.64 -16.40
N GLN A 323 9.79 -11.54 -17.17
CA GLN A 323 10.37 -11.25 -18.48
C GLN A 323 9.36 -10.74 -19.52
N TYR A 324 8.06 -11.04 -19.37
CA TYR A 324 7.03 -10.64 -20.32
C TYR A 324 6.88 -9.12 -20.45
N ILE A 325 7.20 -8.38 -19.38
CA ILE A 325 7.24 -6.91 -19.35
C ILE A 325 8.67 -6.34 -19.47
N ALA A 326 9.66 -7.20 -19.74
CA ALA A 326 11.05 -6.82 -20.02
C ALA A 326 11.27 -6.54 -21.51
N THR A 327 12.01 -5.48 -21.80
CA THR A 327 12.49 -5.16 -23.16
C THR A 327 13.52 -6.17 -23.66
N ASP A 328 13.71 -6.30 -24.97
CA ASP A 328 14.72 -7.19 -25.56
C ASP A 328 16.14 -6.90 -25.06
N THR A 329 16.44 -5.63 -24.80
CA THR A 329 17.72 -5.20 -24.21
C THR A 329 17.88 -5.72 -22.79
N GLU A 330 16.85 -5.60 -21.95
CA GLU A 330 16.85 -6.12 -20.58
C GLU A 330 16.97 -7.65 -20.54
N ARG A 331 16.27 -8.37 -21.43
CA ARG A 331 16.38 -9.85 -21.55
C ARG A 331 17.81 -10.27 -21.89
N LYS A 332 18.39 -9.70 -22.95
CA LYS A 332 19.78 -9.97 -23.36
C LYS A 332 20.80 -9.58 -22.28
N GLN A 333 20.57 -8.48 -21.57
CA GLN A 333 21.41 -8.07 -20.45
C GLN A 333 21.38 -9.12 -19.33
N TYR A 334 20.20 -9.63 -18.95
CA TYR A 334 20.07 -10.64 -17.91
C TYR A 334 20.67 -11.99 -18.31
N GLU A 335 20.48 -12.43 -19.55
CA GLU A 335 21.08 -13.65 -20.11
C GLU A 335 22.62 -13.66 -20.03
N MET A 336 23.25 -12.50 -20.17
CA MET A 336 24.71 -12.33 -20.04
C MET A 336 25.21 -12.37 -18.58
N LEU A 337 24.32 -12.31 -17.57
CA LEU A 337 24.73 -12.35 -16.17
C LEU A 337 24.95 -13.80 -15.72
N THR A 338 26.19 -14.15 -15.42
CA THR A 338 26.53 -15.47 -14.83
C THR A 338 26.57 -15.45 -13.30
N ASP A 339 26.87 -14.29 -12.72
CA ASP A 339 27.05 -14.07 -11.28
C ASP A 339 25.72 -13.80 -10.54
N VAL A 340 25.62 -14.33 -9.32
CA VAL A 340 24.42 -14.22 -8.48
C VAL A 340 24.18 -12.78 -8.04
N LYS A 341 25.21 -12.05 -7.59
CA LYS A 341 25.05 -10.65 -7.14
C LYS A 341 24.68 -9.74 -8.30
N ALA A 342 25.21 -10.00 -9.49
CA ALA A 342 24.81 -9.30 -10.71
C ALA A 342 23.31 -9.52 -11.02
N LYS A 343 22.80 -10.76 -10.94
CA LYS A 343 21.36 -11.06 -11.12
C LYS A 343 20.47 -10.41 -10.06
N GLN A 344 20.89 -10.41 -8.79
CA GLN A 344 20.21 -9.73 -7.68
C GLN A 344 20.08 -8.23 -7.94
N LYS A 345 21.19 -7.57 -8.33
CA LYS A 345 21.20 -6.14 -8.68
C LYS A 345 20.37 -5.83 -9.92
N PHE A 346 20.39 -6.71 -10.93
CA PHE A 346 19.54 -6.52 -12.11
C PHE A 346 18.06 -6.53 -11.75
N LEU A 347 17.59 -7.54 -10.99
CA LEU A 347 16.18 -7.64 -10.60
C LEU A 347 15.73 -6.47 -9.72
N ALA A 348 16.61 -6.01 -8.82
CA ALA A 348 16.42 -4.79 -8.05
C ALA A 348 16.14 -3.56 -8.94
N GLU A 349 17.04 -3.28 -9.89
CA GLU A 349 16.91 -2.13 -10.78
C GLU A 349 15.77 -2.30 -11.80
N PHE A 350 15.47 -3.53 -12.24
CA PHE A 350 14.41 -3.86 -13.19
C PHE A 350 13.04 -3.38 -12.69
N TRP A 351 12.72 -3.67 -11.43
CA TRP A 351 11.49 -3.22 -10.78
C TRP A 351 11.54 -1.74 -10.43
N ARG A 352 12.66 -1.25 -9.88
CA ARG A 352 12.84 0.17 -9.54
C ARG A 352 12.66 1.12 -10.74
N ARG A 353 12.94 0.67 -11.97
CA ARG A 353 12.67 1.44 -13.22
C ARG A 353 11.18 1.50 -13.59
N ARG A 354 10.36 0.60 -13.05
CA ARG A 354 8.92 0.45 -13.30
C ARG A 354 8.06 0.93 -12.13
N ASP A 355 8.68 1.62 -11.18
CA ASP A 355 8.04 2.21 -10.02
C ASP A 355 7.20 3.42 -10.43
N PRO A 356 5.86 3.39 -10.29
CA PRO A 356 4.99 4.47 -10.76
C PRO A 356 5.01 5.67 -9.80
N ASP A 357 5.26 5.46 -8.51
CA ASP A 357 5.46 6.52 -7.53
C ASP A 357 6.64 6.22 -6.57
N PRO A 358 7.87 6.61 -6.95
CA PRO A 358 9.05 6.43 -6.09
C PRO A 358 9.03 7.18 -4.74
N GLN A 359 7.93 7.84 -4.37
CA GLN A 359 7.73 8.45 -3.05
C GLN A 359 7.07 7.49 -2.05
N THR A 360 6.47 6.39 -2.51
CA THR A 360 5.87 5.37 -1.64
C THR A 360 6.90 4.32 -1.21
N PRO A 361 6.66 3.58 -0.12
CA PRO A 361 7.61 2.58 0.39
C PRO A 361 7.54 1.22 -0.34
N VAL A 362 6.64 1.06 -1.32
CA VAL A 362 6.40 -0.16 -2.08
C VAL A 362 6.24 0.19 -3.55
N ASN A 363 6.72 -0.67 -4.45
CA ASN A 363 6.53 -0.47 -5.87
C ASN A 363 5.15 -1.01 -6.26
N GLU A 364 4.13 -0.14 -6.44
CA GLU A 364 2.74 -0.58 -6.63
C GLU A 364 2.57 -1.43 -7.88
N TYR A 365 3.32 -1.09 -8.94
CA TYR A 365 3.30 -1.84 -10.20
C TYR A 365 3.84 -3.27 -10.00
N LYS A 366 4.86 -3.44 -9.18
CA LYS A 366 5.38 -4.76 -8.80
C LYS A 366 4.40 -5.53 -7.93
N GLU A 367 3.80 -4.91 -6.90
CA GLU A 367 2.80 -5.59 -6.07
C GLU A 367 1.62 -6.07 -6.92
N GLU A 368 1.16 -5.23 -7.85
CA GLU A 368 0.12 -5.56 -8.81
C GLU A 368 0.54 -6.71 -9.73
N TYR A 369 1.78 -6.70 -10.23
CA TYR A 369 2.30 -7.79 -11.03
C TYR A 369 2.40 -9.11 -10.25
N VAL A 370 2.77 -9.07 -8.96
CA VAL A 370 2.78 -10.24 -8.07
C VAL A 370 1.36 -10.77 -7.83
N ARG A 371 0.37 -9.90 -7.59
CA ARG A 371 -1.05 -10.29 -7.53
C ARG A 371 -1.51 -10.98 -8.81
N ARG A 372 -1.10 -10.48 -9.98
CA ARG A 372 -1.41 -11.12 -11.27
C ARG A 372 -0.73 -12.48 -11.43
N LEU A 373 0.52 -12.62 -10.98
CA LEU A 373 1.27 -13.87 -11.00
C LEU A 373 0.63 -14.94 -10.11
N GLU A 374 0.15 -14.56 -8.93
CA GLU A 374 -0.64 -15.45 -8.07
C GLU A 374 -1.95 -15.87 -8.73
N PHE A 375 -2.70 -14.92 -9.32
CA PHE A 375 -3.94 -15.22 -10.03
C PHE A 375 -3.70 -16.22 -11.18
N CYS A 376 -2.67 -15.99 -12.00
CA CYS A 376 -2.29 -16.90 -13.08
C CYS A 376 -1.97 -18.30 -12.54
N SER A 377 -1.16 -18.37 -11.48
CA SER A 377 -0.73 -19.63 -10.88
C SER A 377 -1.88 -20.43 -10.27
N LYS A 378 -2.90 -19.74 -9.70
CA LYS A 378 -4.10 -20.36 -9.11
C LYS A 378 -5.16 -20.75 -10.16
N ASN A 379 -5.35 -19.97 -11.21
CA ASN A 379 -6.54 -20.06 -12.08
C ASN A 379 -6.27 -20.41 -13.56
N LEU A 380 -5.04 -20.22 -14.06
CA LEU A 380 -4.72 -20.31 -15.50
C LEU A 380 -3.70 -21.41 -15.84
N GLY A 381 -3.42 -22.31 -14.90
CA GLY A 381 -2.64 -23.53 -15.13
C GLY A 381 -3.39 -24.54 -16.00
N ALA A 382 -2.65 -25.40 -16.71
CA ALA A 382 -3.20 -26.43 -17.58
C ALA A 382 -2.29 -27.66 -17.60
N GLY A 383 -2.82 -28.84 -17.25
CA GLY A 383 -2.04 -30.06 -17.11
C GLY A 383 -0.80 -29.89 -16.21
N PHE A 384 0.39 -30.09 -16.78
CA PHE A 384 1.68 -29.90 -16.09
C PHE A 384 2.28 -28.49 -16.27
N ARG A 385 1.59 -27.57 -16.97
CA ARG A 385 2.07 -26.23 -17.29
C ARG A 385 1.59 -25.22 -16.25
N GLU A 386 2.53 -24.63 -15.52
CA GLU A 386 2.27 -23.53 -14.58
C GLU A 386 1.51 -22.39 -15.28
N GLY A 387 0.53 -21.79 -14.60
CA GLY A 387 -0.37 -20.82 -15.25
C GLY A 387 0.32 -19.58 -15.82
N TRP A 388 1.42 -19.11 -15.22
CA TRP A 388 2.22 -18.02 -15.78
C TRP A 388 2.97 -18.38 -17.08
N LYS A 389 3.04 -19.67 -17.44
CA LYS A 389 3.61 -20.16 -18.70
C LYS A 389 2.55 -20.37 -19.79
N THR A 390 1.25 -20.24 -19.50
CA THR A 390 0.19 -20.38 -20.52
C THR A 390 -0.05 -19.04 -21.23
N ASP A 391 -0.62 -19.08 -22.44
CA ASP A 391 -0.82 -17.86 -23.23
C ASP A 391 -1.83 -16.92 -22.56
N ARG A 392 -2.86 -17.47 -21.92
CA ARG A 392 -3.79 -16.71 -21.05
C ARG A 392 -3.05 -16.05 -19.89
N GLY A 393 -2.14 -16.77 -19.22
CA GLY A 393 -1.33 -16.19 -18.15
C GLY A 393 -0.37 -15.10 -18.63
N ARG A 394 0.24 -15.27 -19.81
CA ARG A 394 1.08 -14.24 -20.45
C ARG A 394 0.28 -12.96 -20.72
N VAL A 395 -0.88 -13.08 -21.39
CA VAL A 395 -1.75 -11.93 -21.69
C VAL A 395 -2.19 -11.25 -20.39
N TYR A 396 -2.62 -12.02 -19.38
CA TYR A 396 -3.02 -11.48 -18.08
C TYR A 396 -1.88 -10.75 -17.34
N LEU A 397 -0.64 -11.28 -17.39
CA LEU A 397 0.52 -10.62 -16.77
C LEU A 397 0.88 -9.30 -17.46
N VAL A 398 0.88 -9.27 -18.79
CA VAL A 398 1.23 -8.07 -19.59
C VAL A 398 0.14 -7.01 -19.51
N TYR A 399 -1.12 -7.39 -19.72
CA TYR A 399 -2.23 -6.47 -19.94
C TYR A 399 -3.15 -6.28 -18.73
N GLY A 400 -3.09 -7.19 -17.75
CA GLY A 400 -3.91 -7.15 -16.53
C GLY A 400 -5.24 -7.85 -16.67
N LEU A 401 -6.17 -7.52 -15.76
CA LEU A 401 -7.52 -8.06 -15.74
C LEU A 401 -8.31 -7.58 -16.97
N TYR A 402 -8.98 -8.51 -17.64
CA TYR A 402 -9.94 -8.25 -18.72
C TYR A 402 -11.19 -7.56 -18.16
N ASP A 403 -11.85 -6.74 -18.98
CA ASP A 403 -13.14 -6.11 -18.63
C ASP A 403 -14.29 -7.12 -18.71
N GLU A 404 -14.28 -7.99 -19.73
CA GLU A 404 -15.29 -9.02 -19.97
C GLU A 404 -14.64 -10.31 -20.51
N ILE A 405 -15.25 -11.46 -20.21
CA ILE A 405 -14.84 -12.78 -20.71
C ILE A 405 -16.05 -13.56 -21.22
N GLU A 406 -16.05 -13.86 -22.52
CA GLU A 406 -16.96 -14.82 -23.11
C GLU A 406 -16.31 -16.21 -23.10
N ARG A 407 -17.07 -17.24 -22.71
CA ARG A 407 -16.60 -18.63 -22.67
C ARG A 407 -17.52 -19.52 -23.48
N PHE A 408 -16.92 -20.28 -24.39
CA PHE A 408 -17.59 -21.19 -25.30
C PHE A 408 -17.12 -22.62 -25.01
N PRO A 409 -17.92 -23.44 -24.30
CA PRO A 409 -17.58 -24.83 -24.05
C PRO A 409 -17.43 -25.66 -25.34
N SER A 410 -16.79 -26.82 -25.23
CA SER A 410 -16.66 -27.77 -26.35
C SER A 410 -18.03 -28.17 -26.89
N SER A 411 -18.23 -28.03 -28.20
CA SER A 411 -19.47 -28.40 -28.89
C SER A 411 -19.22 -29.50 -29.93
N ALA A 412 -20.26 -29.89 -30.67
CA ALA A 412 -20.13 -30.80 -31.82
C ALA A 412 -19.40 -30.15 -33.02
N GLU A 413 -19.38 -28.81 -33.09
CA GLU A 413 -18.86 -28.04 -34.22
C GLU A 413 -17.55 -27.32 -33.90
N SER A 414 -17.24 -27.15 -32.60
CA SER A 414 -16.07 -26.42 -32.12
C SER A 414 -15.38 -27.08 -30.93
N ASN A 415 -14.07 -26.86 -30.86
CA ASN A 415 -13.26 -26.93 -29.65
C ASN A 415 -13.68 -25.83 -28.66
N PRO A 416 -13.38 -25.97 -27.35
CA PRO A 416 -13.65 -24.91 -26.40
C PRO A 416 -12.74 -23.70 -26.62
N TYR A 417 -13.29 -22.49 -26.46
CA TYR A 417 -12.55 -21.24 -26.63
C TYR A 417 -13.06 -20.13 -25.69
N GLU A 418 -12.22 -19.13 -25.47
CA GLU A 418 -12.51 -17.94 -24.66
C GLU A 418 -12.18 -16.67 -25.44
N ILE A 419 -12.98 -15.62 -25.28
CA ILE A 419 -12.71 -14.28 -25.80
C ILE A 419 -12.62 -13.34 -24.60
N TRP A 420 -11.49 -12.67 -24.46
CA TRP A 420 -11.22 -11.70 -23.39
C TRP A 420 -11.23 -10.30 -23.99
N HIS A 421 -12.05 -9.41 -23.44
CA HIS A 421 -12.22 -8.04 -23.91
C HIS A 421 -11.47 -7.05 -23.00
N TYR A 422 -10.81 -6.07 -23.61
CA TYR A 422 -10.11 -4.97 -22.94
C TYR A 422 -10.51 -3.63 -23.59
N ASN A 423 -11.48 -2.95 -22.99
CA ASN A 423 -12.09 -1.72 -23.49
C ASN A 423 -11.15 -0.51 -23.40
N SER A 424 -10.25 -0.50 -22.42
CA SER A 424 -9.30 0.60 -22.18
C SER A 424 -8.02 0.52 -23.03
N LEU A 425 -7.71 -0.65 -23.59
CA LEU A 425 -6.48 -0.86 -24.37
C LEU A 425 -6.72 -0.54 -25.85
N GLN A 426 -5.91 0.36 -26.42
CA GLN A 426 -5.93 0.76 -27.83
C GLN A 426 -7.32 1.20 -28.40
N GLY A 427 -8.26 1.59 -27.53
CA GLY A 427 -9.64 1.93 -27.92
C GLY A 427 -10.62 0.76 -27.98
N GLY A 428 -10.22 -0.41 -27.46
CA GLY A 428 -10.98 -1.66 -27.46
C GLY A 428 -10.24 -2.76 -28.21
N VAL A 429 -9.71 -3.75 -27.49
CA VAL A 429 -9.09 -4.95 -28.08
C VAL A 429 -9.65 -6.24 -27.50
N ILE A 430 -9.55 -7.31 -28.29
CA ILE A 430 -9.88 -8.67 -27.86
C ILE A 430 -8.65 -9.57 -27.91
N PHE A 431 -8.68 -10.63 -27.10
CA PHE A 431 -7.76 -11.77 -27.17
C PHE A 431 -8.59 -13.06 -27.19
N VAL A 432 -8.32 -13.93 -28.16
CA VAL A 432 -9.07 -15.16 -28.38
C VAL A 432 -8.17 -16.36 -28.15
N PHE A 433 -8.59 -17.25 -27.25
CA PHE A 433 -7.83 -18.44 -26.90
C PHE A 433 -8.62 -19.71 -27.17
N VAL A 434 -7.99 -20.72 -27.76
CA VAL A 434 -8.60 -22.02 -28.07
C VAL A 434 -7.83 -23.14 -27.41
N ASP A 435 -8.53 -24.04 -26.72
CA ASP A 435 -7.97 -25.32 -26.27
C ASP A 435 -8.19 -26.38 -27.36
N ARG A 436 -7.11 -26.67 -28.09
CA ARG A 436 -7.09 -27.61 -29.21
C ARG A 436 -6.82 -29.06 -28.78
N SER A 437 -6.32 -29.27 -27.57
CA SER A 437 -5.98 -30.60 -27.03
C SER A 437 -7.11 -31.21 -26.20
N GLY A 438 -8.04 -30.38 -25.70
CA GLY A 438 -9.08 -30.78 -24.75
C GLY A 438 -8.54 -31.01 -23.34
N LEU A 439 -7.30 -30.58 -23.07
CA LEU A 439 -6.60 -30.74 -21.78
C LEU A 439 -6.59 -29.45 -20.95
N GLY A 440 -7.34 -28.42 -21.37
CA GLY A 440 -7.36 -27.10 -20.75
C GLY A 440 -6.22 -26.18 -21.23
N GLU A 441 -5.46 -26.54 -22.26
CA GLU A 441 -4.37 -25.74 -22.80
C GLU A 441 -4.89 -24.71 -23.83
N TYR A 442 -5.51 -23.65 -23.32
CA TYR A 442 -5.96 -22.51 -24.13
C TYR A 442 -4.78 -21.70 -24.68
N THR A 443 -4.58 -21.79 -25.99
CA THR A 443 -3.52 -21.09 -26.76
C THR A 443 -4.07 -19.83 -27.42
N LEU A 444 -3.30 -18.74 -27.49
CA LEU A 444 -3.72 -17.50 -28.15
C LEU A 444 -3.70 -17.71 -29.68
N VAL A 445 -4.85 -17.50 -30.32
CA VAL A 445 -5.00 -17.69 -31.78
C VAL A 445 -5.34 -16.41 -32.53
N HIS A 446 -5.88 -15.39 -31.85
CA HIS A 446 -6.19 -14.10 -32.44
C HIS A 446 -6.21 -12.98 -31.39
N SER A 447 -5.79 -11.78 -31.78
CA SER A 447 -6.01 -10.54 -31.07
C SER A 447 -6.20 -9.39 -32.05
N THR A 448 -6.92 -8.35 -31.62
CA THR A 448 -6.97 -7.05 -32.32
C THR A 448 -5.94 -6.03 -31.78
N HIS A 449 -5.16 -6.40 -30.76
CA HIS A 449 -4.04 -5.58 -30.28
C HIS A 449 -2.91 -5.55 -31.32
N ARG A 450 -2.47 -4.36 -31.73
CA ARG A 450 -1.58 -4.16 -32.89
C ARG A 450 -0.21 -4.86 -32.79
N ASP A 451 0.26 -5.12 -31.57
CA ASP A 451 1.58 -5.68 -31.27
C ASP A 451 1.51 -7.20 -30.96
N GLU A 452 0.40 -7.86 -31.31
CA GLU A 452 0.06 -9.26 -30.97
C GLU A 452 -0.36 -10.08 -32.20
N LEU A 453 -0.56 -11.39 -32.03
CA LEU A 453 -0.97 -12.31 -33.10
C LEU A 453 -2.34 -11.92 -33.69
N HIS A 454 -2.37 -11.53 -34.97
CA HIS A 454 -3.61 -11.17 -35.67
C HIS A 454 -3.92 -12.16 -36.82
N GLU A 455 -4.83 -13.10 -36.58
CA GLU A 455 -5.32 -14.07 -37.57
C GLU A 455 -6.85 -14.01 -37.67
N THR A 456 -7.39 -13.47 -38.76
CA THR A 456 -8.83 -13.21 -38.90
C THR A 456 -9.68 -14.48 -39.13
N ASP A 457 -9.12 -15.56 -39.66
CA ASP A 457 -9.82 -16.84 -39.88
C ASP A 457 -9.58 -17.85 -38.75
N TRP A 458 -9.18 -17.37 -37.56
CA TRP A 458 -8.84 -18.20 -36.40
C TRP A 458 -9.91 -19.24 -36.04
N PHE A 459 -11.19 -18.89 -36.22
CA PHE A 459 -12.28 -19.78 -35.87
C PHE A 459 -12.24 -21.04 -36.72
N ARG A 460 -12.07 -20.93 -38.05
CA ARG A 460 -11.98 -22.09 -38.94
C ARG A 460 -10.68 -22.87 -38.75
N GLN A 461 -9.57 -22.17 -38.54
CA GLN A 461 -8.24 -22.79 -38.44
C GLN A 461 -8.00 -23.54 -37.11
N TYR A 462 -8.54 -23.04 -35.99
CA TYR A 462 -8.20 -23.53 -34.65
C TYR A 462 -9.40 -24.01 -33.83
N ALA A 463 -10.54 -23.31 -33.91
CA ALA A 463 -11.71 -23.63 -33.12
C ALA A 463 -12.64 -24.66 -33.79
N GLN A 464 -12.83 -24.62 -35.10
CA GLN A 464 -13.77 -25.47 -35.82
C GLN A 464 -13.28 -26.92 -35.87
N LYS A 465 -14.16 -27.87 -35.54
CA LYS A 465 -13.91 -29.29 -35.72
C LYS A 465 -14.21 -29.68 -37.17
N ILE A 466 -13.18 -30.16 -37.88
CA ILE A 466 -13.34 -30.75 -39.22
C ILE A 466 -14.09 -32.08 -39.05
N ARG A 467 -15.11 -32.31 -39.89
CA ARG A 467 -15.88 -33.56 -39.96
C ARG A 467 -15.19 -34.61 -40.81
#